data_AF-A0A6J1C2W5-F1
#
_entry.id   AF-A0A6J1C2W5-F1
#
_cell.length_a   1.000
_cell.length_b   1.000
_cell.length_c   1.000
_cell.angle_alpha   90.00
_cell.angle_beta   90.00
_cell.angle_gamma   90.00
#
_symmetry.space_group_name_H-M   'P 1'
#
loop_
_entity.id
_entity.type
_entity.pdbx_description
1 polymer ?
#
loop_
_entity_poly.entity_id
_entity_poly.type
_entity_poly.pdbx_seq_one_letter_code
_entity_poly.pdbx_strand_id
1 'polypeptide(L)'
;MGARNWKDDGSATSGHKIPFELDPPEKPKRNKFAFLCAIMASMASVLLGYDIGVMSGAAIFIKDDFKISDVKVEILVGIINLYSIIGAAAAGRTSDWVGRRYTMVLAAAFFFVGAIHMGLAPNYAFLMFGRFVAGIGVGYAALIASVYTAEVSPTSSRGCLTSFPEVFVNFGILLRYVSNYAFSKLPIHLGWRFMLGIGLIPSVFLAAVVILIMPESPRWLVMQGRFTSGVVTMTFLSLYRAITIGGVFFLYAGIATVGWVFFYVVFPETRGRNLENVEGLFGNFLWKFSVKKDEEKDAVENSGNKHGQSN
;
A
#
# COMPACT_ATOMS: atom_id res chain seq x y z
N MET A 1 -56.55 -49.00 -27.36
CA MET A 1 -57.37 -48.01 -26.62
C MET A 1 -57.06 -48.13 -25.13
N GLY A 2 -56.71 -47.02 -24.47
CA GLY A 2 -56.73 -46.90 -23.01
C GLY A 2 -55.37 -46.79 -22.33
N ALA A 3 -54.72 -45.62 -22.43
CA ALA A 3 -53.73 -45.19 -21.45
C ALA A 3 -54.43 -44.96 -20.10
N ARG A 4 -53.87 -45.47 -18.99
CA ARG A 4 -54.28 -45.11 -17.63
C ARG A 4 -53.06 -44.92 -16.75
N ASN A 5 -52.89 -43.68 -16.31
CA ASN A 5 -51.92 -43.19 -15.32
C ASN A 5 -51.97 -44.00 -14.02
N TRP A 6 -50.81 -44.22 -13.43
CA TRP A 6 -50.65 -44.51 -12.01
C TRP A 6 -49.75 -43.46 -11.38
N LYS A 7 -50.28 -42.79 -10.36
CA LYS A 7 -49.56 -41.87 -9.47
C LYS A 7 -48.70 -42.69 -8.52
N ASP A 8 -47.55 -42.11 -8.19
CA ASP A 8 -46.58 -42.62 -7.24
C ASP A 8 -47.07 -42.45 -5.79
N ASP A 9 -47.27 -43.57 -5.12
CA ASP A 9 -47.55 -43.62 -3.68
C ASP A 9 -46.30 -44.16 -2.97
N GLY A 10 -45.71 -43.33 -2.13
CA GLY A 10 -44.46 -43.62 -1.45
C GLY A 10 -44.55 -44.74 -0.41
N SER A 11 -43.49 -45.55 -0.33
CA SER A 11 -42.95 -45.99 0.95
C SER A 11 -41.49 -46.47 0.83
N ALA A 12 -40.66 -45.93 1.73
CA ALA A 12 -39.48 -46.53 2.33
C ALA A 12 -38.39 -47.14 1.42
N THR A 13 -37.35 -46.35 1.14
CA THR A 13 -35.96 -46.86 1.19
C THR A 13 -35.16 -46.01 2.16
N SER A 14 -34.85 -46.61 3.31
CA SER A 14 -33.91 -46.11 4.31
C SER A 14 -32.50 -46.12 3.72
N GLY A 15 -32.12 -45.06 3.00
CA GLY A 15 -30.74 -44.79 2.63
C GLY A 15 -30.01 -44.14 3.80
N HIS A 16 -28.96 -44.79 4.30
CA HIS A 16 -28.00 -44.20 5.23
C HIS A 16 -27.58 -42.80 4.75
N LYS A 17 -27.91 -41.76 5.52
CA LYS A 17 -27.32 -40.43 5.33
C LYS A 17 -25.85 -40.52 5.71
N ILE A 18 -25.00 -40.42 4.70
CA ILE A 18 -23.55 -40.30 4.86
C ILE A 18 -23.31 -38.97 5.60
N PRO A 19 -22.60 -38.90 6.74
CA PRO A 19 -22.52 -37.69 7.56
C PRO A 19 -21.66 -36.56 6.99
N PHE A 20 -21.33 -36.60 5.70
CA PHE A 20 -20.32 -35.74 5.08
C PHE A 20 -20.84 -35.15 3.77
N GLU A 21 -21.97 -34.45 3.86
CA GLU A 21 -22.32 -33.45 2.85
C GLU A 21 -21.71 -32.14 3.35
N LEU A 22 -20.49 -31.85 2.88
CA LEU A 22 -19.87 -30.54 3.07
C LEU A 22 -20.83 -29.51 2.48
N ASP A 23 -21.51 -28.73 3.33
CA ASP A 23 -22.17 -27.52 2.89
C ASP A 23 -21.20 -26.75 1.98
N PRO A 24 -21.63 -26.31 0.77
CA PRO A 24 -20.75 -25.56 -0.11
C PRO A 24 -20.21 -24.36 0.68
N PRO A 25 -18.89 -24.09 0.67
CA PRO A 25 -18.31 -23.05 1.49
C PRO A 25 -19.07 -21.74 1.23
N GLU A 26 -19.64 -21.15 2.28
CA GLU A 26 -20.32 -19.86 2.19
C GLU A 26 -19.39 -18.90 1.41
N LYS A 27 -19.91 -18.30 0.34
CA LYS A 27 -19.14 -17.34 -0.47
C LYS A 27 -18.52 -16.32 0.48
N PRO A 28 -17.18 -16.23 0.59
CA PRO A 28 -16.58 -15.37 1.60
C PRO A 28 -17.06 -13.94 1.36
N LYS A 29 -17.75 -13.37 2.35
CA LYS A 29 -18.23 -11.98 2.30
C LYS A 29 -17.04 -11.11 1.87
N ARG A 30 -17.19 -10.36 0.78
CA ARG A 30 -16.14 -9.52 0.19
C ARG A 30 -15.54 -8.66 1.30
N ASN A 31 -14.32 -8.99 1.72
CA ASN A 31 -13.71 -8.39 2.90
C ASN A 31 -13.35 -6.93 2.58
N LYS A 32 -14.27 -6.00 2.88
CA LYS A 32 -14.16 -4.56 2.57
C LYS A 32 -12.85 -3.97 3.10
N PHE A 33 -12.35 -4.54 4.20
CA PHE A 33 -11.06 -4.19 4.81
C PHE A 33 -9.86 -4.51 3.92
N ALA A 34 -9.80 -5.72 3.34
CA ALA A 34 -8.73 -6.11 2.42
C ALA A 34 -8.79 -5.30 1.12
N PHE A 35 -9.99 -4.99 0.65
CA PHE A 35 -10.21 -4.13 -0.52
C PHE A 35 -9.73 -2.69 -0.27
N LEU A 36 -10.07 -2.11 0.89
CA LEU A 36 -9.61 -0.78 1.29
C LEU A 36 -8.08 -0.76 1.42
N CYS A 37 -7.49 -1.72 2.14
CA CYS A 37 -6.04 -1.81 2.28
C CYS A 37 -5.31 -1.96 0.93
N ALA A 38 -5.86 -2.72 0.00
CA ALA A 38 -5.31 -2.86 -1.35
C ALA A 38 -5.38 -1.56 -2.16
N ILE A 39 -6.51 -0.83 -2.08
CA ILE A 39 -6.62 0.50 -2.70
C ILE A 39 -5.57 1.45 -2.13
N MET A 40 -5.40 1.48 -0.81
CA MET A 40 -4.44 2.37 -0.15
C MET A 40 -3.00 2.01 -0.49
N ALA A 41 -2.67 0.73 -0.58
CA ALA A 41 -1.36 0.28 -1.07
C ALA A 41 -1.13 0.66 -2.54
N SER A 42 -2.18 0.57 -3.35
CA SER A 42 -2.13 0.91 -4.78
C SER A 42 -1.96 2.42 -5.01
N MET A 43 -2.35 3.27 -4.06
CA MET A 43 -2.07 4.71 -4.15
C MET A 43 -0.57 4.99 -4.25
N ALA A 44 0.29 4.13 -3.69
CA ALA A 44 1.76 4.27 -3.78
C ALA A 44 2.24 4.23 -5.22
N SER A 45 1.53 3.48 -6.07
CA SER A 45 1.83 3.31 -7.49
C SER A 45 1.50 4.53 -8.34
N VAL A 46 0.67 5.47 -7.83
CA VAL A 46 0.46 6.78 -8.48
C VAL A 46 1.78 7.54 -8.58
N LEU A 47 2.61 7.46 -7.55
CA LEU A 47 3.89 8.16 -7.50
C LEU A 47 4.87 7.64 -8.56
N LEU A 48 4.86 6.32 -8.79
CA LEU A 48 5.65 5.67 -9.84
C LEU A 48 5.23 6.18 -11.23
N GLY A 49 3.92 6.20 -11.49
CA GLY A 49 3.38 6.70 -12.75
C GLY A 49 3.66 8.19 -12.96
N TYR A 50 3.62 8.98 -11.88
CA TYR A 50 3.94 10.40 -11.93
C TYR A 50 5.43 10.65 -12.23
N ASP A 51 6.38 9.93 -11.63
CA ASP A 51 7.83 10.18 -11.83
C ASP A 51 8.33 9.82 -13.23
N ILE A 52 8.05 8.59 -13.67
CA ILE A 52 8.29 8.13 -15.05
C ILE A 52 7.62 9.11 -16.01
N GLY A 53 6.47 9.57 -15.56
CA GLY A 53 5.69 10.58 -16.19
C GLY A 53 6.43 11.89 -16.43
N VAL A 54 6.52 12.69 -15.38
CA VAL A 54 6.87 14.10 -15.42
C VAL A 54 8.18 14.34 -16.15
N MET A 55 9.12 13.38 -16.08
CA MET A 55 10.42 13.52 -16.72
C MET A 55 10.37 13.57 -18.24
N SER A 56 9.40 12.91 -18.88
CA SER A 56 9.22 12.99 -20.33
C SER A 56 8.84 14.40 -20.80
N GLY A 57 8.17 15.20 -19.97
CA GLY A 57 7.86 16.60 -20.27
C GLY A 57 9.00 17.52 -19.85
N ALA A 58 9.54 17.33 -18.64
CA ALA A 58 10.62 18.14 -18.09
C ALA A 58 11.93 18.02 -18.89
N ALA A 59 12.23 16.85 -19.46
CA ALA A 59 13.44 16.60 -20.23
C ALA A 59 13.63 17.57 -21.42
N ILE A 60 12.54 17.96 -22.08
CA ILE A 60 12.57 18.89 -23.23
C ILE A 60 13.04 20.26 -22.74
N PHE A 61 12.46 20.77 -21.65
CA PHE A 61 12.83 22.05 -21.05
C PHE A 61 14.24 22.03 -20.45
N ILE A 62 14.66 20.90 -19.84
CA ILE A 62 16.03 20.73 -19.31
C ILE A 62 17.05 20.74 -20.45
N LYS A 63 16.73 20.12 -21.59
CA LYS A 63 17.58 20.14 -22.78
C LYS A 63 17.82 21.57 -23.27
N ASP A 64 16.75 22.35 -23.37
CA ASP A 64 16.81 23.73 -23.85
C ASP A 64 17.53 24.66 -22.87
N ASP A 65 17.30 24.49 -21.56
CA ASP A 65 17.89 25.29 -20.49
C ASP A 65 19.41 25.07 -20.37
N PHE A 66 19.83 23.81 -20.32
CA PHE A 66 21.25 23.46 -20.16
C PHE A 66 22.00 23.26 -21.50
N LYS A 67 21.31 23.40 -22.64
CA LYS A 67 21.85 23.16 -24.01
C LYS A 67 22.64 21.86 -24.12
N ILE A 68 22.07 20.77 -23.60
CA ILE A 68 22.74 19.47 -23.51
C ILE A 68 22.40 18.61 -24.76
N SER A 69 23.35 17.76 -25.17
CA SER A 69 23.12 16.71 -26.17
C SER A 69 21.99 15.75 -25.78
N ASP A 70 21.23 15.30 -26.79
CA ASP A 70 20.17 14.30 -26.65
C ASP A 70 20.59 13.04 -25.89
N VAL A 71 21.81 12.56 -26.11
CA VAL A 71 22.36 11.37 -25.43
C VAL A 71 22.35 11.53 -23.91
N LYS A 72 22.67 12.71 -23.39
CA LYS A 72 22.69 12.95 -21.94
C LYS A 72 21.27 13.04 -21.35
N VAL A 73 20.30 13.46 -22.14
CA VAL A 73 18.88 13.48 -21.75
C VAL A 73 18.34 12.05 -21.72
N GLU A 74 18.68 11.23 -22.70
CA GLU A 74 18.34 9.80 -22.72
C GLU A 74 18.94 9.05 -21.53
N ILE A 75 20.21 9.30 -21.22
CA ILE A 75 20.86 8.75 -20.01
C ILE A 75 20.12 9.21 -18.75
N LEU A 76 19.74 10.48 -18.66
CA LEU A 76 19.04 11.04 -17.50
C LEU A 76 17.68 10.38 -17.26
N VAL A 77 16.93 10.08 -18.33
CA VAL A 77 15.63 9.40 -18.26
C VAL A 77 15.79 7.90 -18.02
N GLY A 78 16.79 7.26 -18.66
CA GLY A 78 16.98 5.81 -18.63
C GLY A 78 17.59 5.28 -17.33
N ILE A 79 18.51 6.02 -16.71
CA ILE A 79 19.33 5.54 -15.59
C ILE A 79 18.50 5.19 -14.35
N ILE A 80 17.30 5.75 -14.21
CA ILE A 80 16.39 5.45 -13.10
C ILE A 80 16.02 3.96 -13.05
N ASN A 81 15.90 3.29 -14.21
CA ASN A 81 15.57 1.86 -14.25
C ASN A 81 16.71 1.02 -13.68
N LEU A 82 17.96 1.40 -13.95
CA LEU A 82 19.14 0.73 -13.41
C LEU A 82 19.19 0.85 -11.88
N TYR A 83 18.93 2.05 -11.36
CA TYR A 83 18.88 2.29 -9.90
C TYR A 83 17.67 1.64 -9.23
N SER A 84 16.54 1.54 -9.94
CA SER A 84 15.34 0.86 -9.45
C SER A 84 15.57 -0.63 -9.21
N ILE A 85 16.38 -1.31 -10.04
CA ILE A 85 16.76 -2.71 -9.81
C ILE A 85 17.49 -2.86 -8.47
N ILE A 86 18.45 -1.98 -8.19
CA ILE A 86 19.22 -1.99 -6.94
C ILE A 86 18.28 -1.68 -5.76
N GLY A 87 17.39 -0.69 -5.92
CA GLY A 87 16.38 -0.33 -4.94
C GLY A 87 15.45 -1.50 -4.61
N ALA A 88 14.91 -2.19 -5.62
CA ALA A 88 14.03 -3.33 -5.44
C ALA A 88 14.73 -4.51 -4.75
N ALA A 89 15.96 -4.82 -5.13
CA ALA A 89 16.75 -5.88 -4.49
C ALA A 89 16.99 -5.60 -2.99
N ALA A 90 17.31 -4.35 -2.64
CA ALA A 90 17.45 -3.94 -1.24
C ALA A 90 16.10 -3.92 -0.50
N ALA A 91 15.04 -3.47 -1.16
CA ALA A 91 13.70 -3.34 -0.59
C ALA A 91 13.14 -4.67 -0.10
N GLY A 92 13.40 -5.78 -0.80
CA GLY A 92 12.96 -7.11 -0.38
C GLY A 92 13.46 -7.43 1.04
N ARG A 93 14.78 -7.33 1.25
CA ARG A 93 15.41 -7.62 2.54
C ARG A 93 14.99 -6.63 3.63
N THR A 94 14.94 -5.34 3.30
CA THR A 94 14.51 -4.29 4.24
C THR A 94 13.05 -4.46 4.67
N SER A 95 12.17 -4.86 3.74
CA SER A 95 10.73 -5.04 4.03
C SER A 95 10.47 -6.20 4.97
N ASP A 96 11.30 -7.24 4.92
CA ASP A 96 11.20 -8.38 5.82
C ASP A 96 11.66 -8.04 7.25
N TRP A 97 12.63 -7.12 7.40
CA TRP A 97 13.18 -6.75 8.71
C TRP A 97 12.41 -5.62 9.41
N VAL A 98 12.06 -4.57 8.66
CA VAL A 98 11.51 -3.32 9.21
C VAL A 98 9.98 -3.32 9.18
N GLY A 99 9.36 -4.19 8.38
CA GLY A 99 7.92 -4.22 8.16
C GLY A 99 7.52 -3.50 6.87
N ARG A 100 6.31 -3.80 6.38
CA ARG A 100 5.89 -3.42 5.03
C ARG A 100 5.37 -1.98 5.02
N ARG A 101 4.76 -1.53 6.12
CA ARG A 101 4.30 -0.13 6.26
C ARG A 101 5.47 0.84 6.31
N TYR A 102 6.46 0.58 7.17
CA TYR A 102 7.61 1.46 7.34
C TYR A 102 8.50 1.52 6.11
N THR A 103 8.60 0.42 5.36
CA THR A 103 9.35 0.42 4.10
C THR A 103 8.66 1.22 3.00
N MET A 104 7.32 1.29 2.96
CA MET A 104 6.61 2.22 2.07
C MET A 104 6.87 3.69 2.43
N VAL A 105 6.90 4.02 3.72
CA VAL A 105 7.21 5.38 4.18
C VAL A 105 8.65 5.76 3.83
N LEU A 106 9.60 4.83 4.02
CA LEU A 106 11.00 5.02 3.66
C LEU A 106 11.18 5.18 2.14
N ALA A 107 10.41 4.44 1.33
CA ALA A 107 10.36 4.64 -0.12
C ALA A 107 9.88 6.06 -0.48
N ALA A 108 8.80 6.52 0.16
CA ALA A 108 8.27 7.87 -0.02
C ALA A 108 9.28 8.94 0.42
N ALA A 109 10.02 8.71 1.51
CA ALA A 109 11.07 9.63 1.96
C ALA A 109 12.23 9.75 0.96
N PHE A 110 12.71 8.63 0.40
CA PHE A 110 13.71 8.67 -0.68
C PHE A 110 13.19 9.41 -1.90
N PHE A 111 11.94 9.17 -2.28
CA PHE A 111 11.32 9.89 -3.39
C PHE A 111 11.23 11.39 -3.12
N PHE A 112 10.79 11.79 -1.92
CA PHE A 112 10.69 13.19 -1.50
C PHE A 112 12.05 13.90 -1.54
N VAL A 113 13.09 13.29 -0.98
CA VAL A 113 14.46 13.83 -1.02
C VAL A 113 14.96 13.92 -2.45
N GLY A 114 14.75 12.90 -3.28
CA GLY A 114 15.11 12.90 -4.68
C GLY A 114 14.42 14.02 -5.47
N ALA A 115 13.12 14.22 -5.25
CA ALA A 115 12.34 15.27 -5.90
C ALA A 115 12.78 16.69 -5.49
N ILE A 116 13.08 16.91 -4.20
CA ILE A 116 13.68 18.18 -3.74
C ILE A 116 15.02 18.43 -4.41
N HIS A 117 15.87 17.40 -4.43
CA HIS A 117 17.21 17.52 -5.00
C HIS A 117 17.16 17.84 -6.50
N MET A 118 16.22 17.24 -7.22
CA MET A 118 15.99 17.54 -8.64
C MET A 118 15.41 18.94 -8.86
N GLY A 119 14.44 19.38 -8.05
CA GLY A 119 13.83 20.71 -8.20
C GLY A 119 14.79 21.88 -7.90
N LEU A 120 15.76 21.66 -7.02
CA LEU A 120 16.78 22.66 -6.67
C LEU A 120 18.04 22.57 -7.53
N ALA A 121 18.17 21.55 -8.40
CA ALA A 121 19.42 21.28 -9.10
C ALA A 121 19.90 22.46 -9.98
N PRO A 122 21.13 22.96 -9.77
CA PRO A 122 21.73 23.99 -10.62
C PRO A 122 22.56 23.40 -11.77
N ASN A 123 22.89 22.11 -11.74
CA ASN A 123 23.79 21.43 -12.69
C ASN A 123 23.29 20.02 -13.02
N TYR A 124 23.72 19.48 -14.17
CA TYR A 124 23.40 18.11 -14.60
C TYR A 124 23.80 17.03 -13.58
N ALA A 125 24.95 17.19 -12.90
CA ALA A 125 25.40 16.24 -11.87
C ALA A 125 24.44 16.19 -10.67
N PHE A 126 23.86 17.32 -10.27
CA PHE A 126 22.85 17.38 -9.21
C PHE A 126 21.54 16.68 -9.63
N LEU A 127 21.14 16.84 -10.90
CA LEU A 127 20.00 16.10 -11.45
C LEU A 127 20.25 14.58 -11.44
N MET A 128 21.46 14.15 -11.81
CA MET A 128 21.84 12.74 -11.78
C MET A 128 21.84 12.16 -10.37
N PHE A 129 22.32 12.93 -9.38
CA PHE A 129 22.26 12.51 -7.98
C PHE A 129 20.80 12.42 -7.48
N GLY A 130 19.96 13.39 -7.84
CA GLY A 130 18.53 13.32 -7.55
C GLY A 130 17.86 12.08 -8.16
N ARG A 131 18.22 11.72 -9.40
CA ARG A 131 17.75 10.51 -10.09
C ARG A 131 18.21 9.23 -9.42
N PHE A 132 19.43 9.20 -8.87
CA PHE A 132 19.91 8.08 -8.07
C PHE A 132 19.04 7.86 -6.83
N VAL A 133 18.79 8.92 -6.06
CA VAL A 133 17.98 8.85 -4.84
C VAL A 133 16.52 8.50 -5.14
N ALA A 134 15.91 9.16 -6.14
CA ALA A 134 14.55 8.86 -6.56
C ALA A 134 14.41 7.45 -7.15
N GLY A 135 15.40 6.97 -7.91
CA GLY A 135 15.41 5.62 -8.47
C GLY A 135 15.39 4.53 -7.41
N ILE A 136 16.12 4.71 -6.30
CA ILE A 136 16.03 3.81 -5.15
C ILE A 136 14.61 3.84 -4.56
N GLY A 137 14.03 5.02 -4.35
CA GLY A 137 12.66 5.18 -3.84
C GLY A 137 11.59 4.52 -4.73
N VAL A 138 11.70 4.69 -6.05
CA VAL A 138 10.83 4.08 -7.07
C VAL A 138 10.94 2.55 -7.01
N GLY A 139 12.15 1.99 -6.95
CA GLY A 139 12.35 0.55 -6.83
C GLY A 139 11.77 -0.03 -5.53
N TYR A 140 11.92 0.67 -4.42
CA TYR A 140 11.30 0.29 -3.14
C TYR A 140 9.77 0.28 -3.23
N ALA A 141 9.17 1.38 -3.70
CA ALA A 141 7.71 1.52 -3.76
C ALA A 141 7.05 0.46 -4.67
N ALA A 142 7.66 0.16 -5.83
CA ALA A 142 7.12 -0.83 -6.77
C ALA A 142 7.07 -2.25 -6.19
N LEU A 143 8.16 -2.68 -5.55
CA LEU A 143 8.23 -4.00 -4.94
C LEU A 143 7.28 -4.12 -3.73
N ILE A 144 7.27 -3.13 -2.84
CA ILE A 144 6.49 -3.23 -1.61
C ILE A 144 4.99 -3.12 -1.89
N ALA A 145 4.56 -2.28 -2.84
CA ALA A 145 3.14 -2.14 -3.20
C ALA A 145 2.57 -3.48 -3.70
N SER A 146 3.30 -4.20 -4.54
CA SER A 146 2.87 -5.51 -5.06
C SER A 146 2.90 -6.60 -3.98
N VAL A 147 3.95 -6.66 -3.16
CA VAL A 147 4.07 -7.62 -2.05
C VAL A 147 2.98 -7.41 -1.00
N TYR A 148 2.77 -6.18 -0.55
CA TYR A 148 1.76 -5.86 0.45
C TYR A 148 0.35 -6.21 -0.06
N THR A 149 0.05 -5.86 -1.32
CA THR A 149 -1.25 -6.20 -1.93
C THR A 149 -1.45 -7.71 -2.03
N ALA A 150 -0.40 -8.48 -2.34
CA ALA A 150 -0.44 -9.94 -2.38
C ALA A 150 -0.63 -10.57 -0.98
N GLU A 151 -0.10 -9.94 0.06
CA GLU A 151 -0.19 -10.42 1.45
C GLU A 151 -1.54 -10.11 2.11
N VAL A 152 -2.15 -8.98 1.78
CA VAL A 152 -3.46 -8.59 2.33
C VAL A 152 -4.62 -9.20 1.53
N SER A 153 -4.40 -9.57 0.27
CA SER A 153 -5.47 -10.06 -0.58
C SER A 153 -5.95 -11.47 -0.19
N PRO A 154 -7.27 -11.68 -0.08
CA PRO A 154 -7.86 -13.01 0.16
C PRO A 154 -7.59 -13.93 -1.04
N THR A 155 -7.41 -15.22 -0.76
CA THR A 155 -7.03 -16.26 -1.74
C THR A 155 -7.95 -16.29 -2.98
N SER A 156 -9.23 -15.95 -2.83
CA SER A 156 -10.21 -15.94 -3.93
C SER A 156 -10.10 -14.74 -4.88
N SER A 157 -9.41 -13.65 -4.52
CA SER A 157 -9.35 -12.43 -5.34
C SER A 157 -7.96 -11.81 -5.45
N ARG A 158 -6.92 -12.56 -5.04
CA ARG A 158 -5.52 -12.14 -5.12
C ARG A 158 -5.13 -11.64 -6.52
N GLY A 159 -5.56 -12.33 -7.57
CA GLY A 159 -5.28 -11.91 -8.95
C GLY A 159 -5.86 -10.53 -9.30
N CYS A 160 -7.12 -10.28 -8.94
CA CYS A 160 -7.78 -9.00 -9.19
C CYS A 160 -7.16 -7.86 -8.36
N LEU A 161 -6.86 -8.12 -7.09
CA LEU A 161 -6.29 -7.11 -6.18
C LEU A 161 -4.87 -6.71 -6.59
N THR A 162 -4.05 -7.65 -7.05
CA THR A 162 -2.70 -7.36 -7.55
C THR A 162 -2.69 -6.50 -8.83
N SER A 163 -3.80 -6.41 -9.57
CA SER A 163 -3.90 -5.52 -10.74
C SER A 163 -4.24 -4.08 -10.39
N PHE A 164 -4.74 -3.77 -9.19
CA PHE A 164 -5.08 -2.41 -8.79
C PHE A 164 -3.89 -1.43 -8.84
N PRO A 165 -2.69 -1.79 -8.33
CA PRO A 165 -1.50 -0.95 -8.47
C PRO A 165 -1.30 -0.41 -9.89
N GLU A 166 -1.49 -1.24 -10.92
CA GLU A 166 -1.32 -0.88 -12.33
C GLU A 166 -2.34 0.20 -12.80
N VAL A 167 -3.58 0.12 -12.32
CA VAL A 167 -4.61 1.13 -12.61
C VAL A 167 -4.22 2.49 -12.03
N PHE A 168 -3.65 2.49 -10.82
CA PHE A 168 -3.18 3.70 -10.17
C PHE A 168 -1.90 4.26 -10.82
N VAL A 169 -1.02 3.41 -11.40
CA VAL A 169 0.09 3.88 -12.25
C VAL A 169 -0.46 4.70 -13.42
N ASN A 170 -1.48 4.20 -14.11
CA ASN A 170 -2.11 4.92 -15.22
C ASN A 170 -2.72 6.26 -14.78
N PHE A 171 -3.32 6.30 -13.59
CA PHE A 171 -3.81 7.55 -13.00
C PHE A 171 -2.66 8.54 -12.72
N GLY A 172 -1.51 8.07 -12.24
CA GLY A 172 -0.29 8.87 -12.07
C GLY A 172 0.24 9.44 -13.40
N ILE A 173 0.21 8.64 -14.46
CA ILE A 173 0.56 9.08 -15.81
C ILE A 173 -0.41 10.15 -16.30
N LEU A 174 -1.72 10.00 -16.07
CA LEU A 174 -2.70 11.05 -16.41
C LEU A 174 -2.40 12.36 -15.66
N LEU A 175 -2.12 12.27 -14.35
CA LEU A 175 -1.77 13.41 -13.52
C LEU A 175 -0.49 14.11 -14.02
N ARG A 176 0.47 13.34 -14.55
CA ARG A 176 1.64 13.89 -15.25
C ARG A 176 1.23 14.84 -16.36
N TYR A 177 0.27 14.44 -17.20
CA TYR A 177 -0.03 15.15 -18.44
C TYR A 177 -0.70 16.47 -18.11
N VAL A 178 -1.60 16.45 -17.12
CA VAL A 178 -2.22 17.66 -16.55
C VAL A 178 -1.14 18.59 -15.99
N SER A 179 -0.21 18.06 -15.19
CA SER A 179 0.91 18.84 -14.63
C SER A 179 1.79 19.43 -15.74
N ASN A 180 2.29 18.61 -16.66
CA ASN A 180 3.13 19.08 -17.77
C ASN A 180 2.41 20.13 -18.63
N TYR A 181 1.11 19.96 -18.90
CA TYR A 181 0.33 20.94 -19.64
C TYR A 181 0.18 22.26 -18.86
N ALA A 182 -0.17 22.20 -17.57
CA ALA A 182 -0.35 23.39 -16.74
C ALA A 182 0.94 24.23 -16.63
N PHE A 183 2.10 23.58 -16.48
CA PHE A 183 3.39 24.25 -16.32
C PHE A 183 4.14 24.50 -17.63
N SER A 184 3.64 24.00 -18.77
CA SER A 184 4.25 24.23 -20.09
C SER A 184 4.25 25.71 -20.51
N LYS A 185 3.35 26.52 -19.95
CA LYS A 185 3.21 27.96 -20.25
C LYS A 185 4.12 28.87 -19.40
N LEU A 186 4.84 28.30 -18.42
CA LEU A 186 5.76 29.07 -17.57
C LEU A 186 7.13 29.25 -18.25
N PRO A 187 7.92 30.26 -17.82
CA PRO A 187 9.29 30.45 -18.32
C PRO A 187 10.14 29.19 -18.13
N ILE A 188 10.98 28.91 -19.13
CA ILE A 188 11.77 27.67 -19.29
C ILE A 188 12.53 27.27 -18.02
N HIS A 189 13.11 28.23 -17.29
CA HIS A 189 13.90 27.95 -16.08
C HIS A 189 13.06 27.52 -14.86
N LEU A 190 11.78 27.90 -14.79
CA LEU A 190 10.89 27.56 -13.66
C LEU A 190 9.92 26.41 -14.01
N GLY A 191 9.55 26.26 -15.29
CA GLY A 191 8.58 25.25 -15.73
C GLY A 191 8.97 23.83 -15.30
N TRP A 192 10.19 23.40 -15.63
CA TRP A 192 10.65 22.05 -15.30
C TRP A 192 10.85 21.83 -13.79
N ARG A 193 11.23 22.87 -13.04
CA ARG A 193 11.38 22.81 -11.58
C ARG A 193 10.03 22.61 -10.88
N PHE A 194 8.99 23.31 -11.31
CA PHE A 194 7.64 23.15 -10.76
C PHE A 194 7.00 21.83 -11.19
N MET A 195 7.27 21.37 -12.41
CA MET A 195 6.85 20.03 -12.85
C MET A 195 7.41 18.97 -11.90
N LEU A 196 8.72 18.98 -11.62
CA LEU A 196 9.32 18.02 -10.66
C LEU A 196 8.86 18.27 -9.22
N GLY A 197 8.67 19.55 -8.85
CA GLY A 197 8.27 19.98 -7.51
C GLY A 197 6.87 19.53 -7.10
N ILE A 198 5.92 19.45 -8.04
CA ILE A 198 4.58 18.91 -7.72
C ILE A 198 4.63 17.45 -7.31
N GLY A 199 5.66 16.70 -7.71
CA GLY A 199 5.89 15.33 -7.25
C GLY A 199 6.06 15.19 -5.75
N LEU A 200 6.42 16.27 -5.03
CA LEU A 200 6.47 16.27 -3.56
C LEU A 200 5.08 16.08 -2.94
N ILE A 201 4.04 16.65 -3.54
CA ILE A 201 2.67 16.66 -2.99
C ILE A 201 2.12 15.23 -2.86
N PRO A 202 2.07 14.39 -3.92
CA PRO A 202 1.60 13.02 -3.80
C PRO A 202 2.52 12.18 -2.92
N SER A 203 3.82 12.48 -2.84
CA SER A 203 4.76 11.76 -1.97
C SER A 203 4.47 11.97 -0.48
N VAL A 204 4.27 13.22 -0.06
CA VAL A 204 3.94 13.57 1.33
C VAL A 204 2.54 13.08 1.68
N PHE A 205 1.57 13.27 0.78
CA PHE A 205 0.22 12.77 0.97
C PHE A 205 0.22 11.25 1.18
N LEU A 206 0.99 10.53 0.37
CA LEU A 206 1.10 9.08 0.52
C LEU A 206 1.74 8.67 1.84
N ALA A 207 2.87 9.29 2.21
CA ALA A 207 3.54 9.00 3.46
C ALA A 207 2.60 9.22 4.66
N ALA A 208 1.87 10.34 4.68
CA ALA A 208 0.88 10.63 5.71
C ALA A 208 -0.26 9.62 5.74
N VAL A 209 -0.80 9.26 4.56
CA VAL A 209 -1.88 8.29 4.42
C VAL A 209 -1.47 6.89 4.89
N VAL A 210 -0.27 6.43 4.53
CA VAL A 210 0.28 5.14 4.95
C VAL A 210 0.52 5.11 6.46
N ILE A 211 1.01 6.20 7.05
CA ILE A 211 1.22 6.28 8.50
C ILE A 211 -0.12 6.32 9.25
N LEU A 212 -1.13 7.05 8.78
CA LEU A 212 -2.34 7.26 9.58
C LEU A 212 -3.36 6.12 9.49
N ILE A 213 -3.35 5.32 8.41
CA ILE A 213 -4.50 4.43 8.11
C ILE A 213 -4.07 2.98 7.90
N MET A 214 -2.80 2.70 7.56
CA MET A 214 -2.39 1.37 7.11
C MET A 214 -1.92 0.48 8.27
N PRO A 215 -2.55 -0.69 8.51
CA PRO A 215 -2.04 -1.69 9.44
C PRO A 215 -0.82 -2.42 8.86
N GLU A 216 0.03 -2.96 9.72
CA GLU A 216 1.13 -3.84 9.27
C GLU A 216 0.57 -5.15 8.70
N SER A 217 1.32 -5.77 7.78
CA SER A 217 0.82 -6.98 7.12
C SER A 217 0.70 -8.15 8.12
N PRO A 218 -0.45 -8.85 8.19
CA PRO A 218 -0.65 -9.94 9.16
C PRO A 218 0.38 -11.05 9.01
N ARG A 219 0.84 -11.30 7.78
CA ARG A 219 1.87 -12.30 7.48
C ARG A 219 3.23 -11.90 8.06
N TRP A 220 3.60 -10.62 8.00
CA TRP A 220 4.82 -10.11 8.62
C TRP A 220 4.79 -10.28 10.14
N LEU A 221 3.66 -9.94 10.78
CA LEU A 221 3.47 -10.08 12.22
C LEU A 221 3.64 -11.55 12.68
N VAL A 222 3.10 -12.51 11.93
CA VAL A 222 3.28 -13.95 12.21
C VAL A 222 4.74 -14.38 12.04
N MET A 223 5.43 -13.91 10.99
CA MET A 223 6.86 -14.22 10.80
C MET A 223 7.70 -13.65 11.94
N GLN A 224 7.44 -12.42 12.37
CA GLN A 224 8.20 -11.78 13.44
C GLN A 224 7.97 -12.43 14.81
N GLY A 225 6.74 -12.89 15.08
CA GLY A 225 6.44 -13.69 16.27
C GLY A 225 7.23 -14.99 16.31
N ARG A 226 7.29 -15.73 15.18
CA ARG A 226 8.08 -16.96 15.08
C ARG A 226 9.58 -16.72 15.18
N PHE A 227 10.08 -15.64 14.58
CA PHE A 227 11.49 -15.24 14.67
C PHE A 227 11.87 -14.90 16.11
N THR A 228 11.03 -14.11 16.80
CA THR A 228 11.24 -13.75 18.21
C THR A 228 11.27 -15.01 19.10
N SER A 229 10.31 -15.93 18.93
CA SER A 229 10.31 -17.20 19.67
C SER A 229 11.56 -18.05 19.38
N GLY A 230 12.03 -18.06 18.13
CA GLY A 230 13.25 -18.76 17.74
C GLY A 230 14.52 -18.17 18.37
N VAL A 231 14.67 -16.84 18.30
CA VAL A 231 15.81 -16.13 18.91
C VAL A 231 15.79 -16.30 20.43
N VAL A 232 14.64 -16.17 21.08
CA VAL A 232 14.50 -16.42 22.51
C VAL A 232 14.91 -17.85 22.84
N THR A 233 14.44 -18.86 22.10
CA THR A 233 14.81 -20.28 22.37
C THR A 233 16.31 -20.54 22.18
N MET A 234 16.92 -19.98 21.13
CA MET A 234 18.37 -20.14 20.88
C MET A 234 19.23 -19.40 21.91
N THR A 235 18.83 -18.18 22.29
CA THR A 235 19.55 -17.38 23.29
C THR A 235 19.30 -17.88 24.70
N PHE A 236 18.15 -18.49 24.99
CA PHE A 236 17.78 -19.01 26.29
C PHE A 236 18.80 -20.03 26.80
N LEU A 237 19.29 -20.95 25.96
CA LEU A 237 20.31 -21.92 26.39
C LEU A 237 21.66 -21.29 26.74
N SER A 238 22.09 -20.28 25.97
CA SER A 238 23.32 -19.52 26.24
C SER A 238 23.19 -18.64 27.48
N LEU A 239 22.04 -17.97 27.66
CA LEU A 239 21.77 -17.08 28.79
C LEU A 239 21.55 -17.86 30.09
N TYR A 240 20.90 -19.03 30.00
CA TYR A 240 20.74 -19.99 31.09
C TYR A 240 22.10 -20.43 31.65
N ARG A 241 23.08 -20.72 30.77
CA ARG A 241 24.44 -21.09 31.18
C ARG A 241 25.24 -19.93 31.79
N ALA A 242 24.98 -18.69 31.38
CA ALA A 242 25.78 -17.54 31.76
C ALA A 242 25.32 -16.87 33.08
N ILE A 243 24.02 -16.81 33.35
CA ILE A 243 23.47 -15.88 34.37
C ILE A 243 22.52 -16.53 35.39
N THR A 244 22.24 -17.84 35.28
CA THR A 244 21.26 -18.65 36.05
C THR A 244 19.79 -18.42 35.66
N ILE A 245 18.92 -19.40 35.93
CA ILE A 245 17.51 -19.39 35.47
C ILE A 245 16.74 -18.15 35.95
N GLY A 246 16.99 -17.69 37.19
CA GLY A 246 16.36 -16.51 37.76
C GLY A 246 16.75 -15.20 37.06
N GLY A 247 18.01 -15.04 36.66
CA GLY A 247 18.49 -13.83 35.98
C GLY A 247 17.94 -13.68 34.56
N VAL A 248 17.74 -14.80 33.86
CA VAL A 248 17.12 -14.83 32.51
C VAL A 248 15.66 -14.36 32.56
N PHE A 249 14.89 -14.79 33.56
CA PHE A 249 13.50 -14.35 33.73
C PHE A 249 13.40 -12.86 34.04
N PHE A 250 14.28 -12.31 34.90
CA PHE A 250 14.31 -10.87 35.18
C PHE A 250 14.72 -10.04 33.96
N LEU A 251 15.66 -10.54 33.15
CA LEU A 251 16.09 -9.86 31.92
C LEU A 251 14.97 -9.83 30.88
N TYR A 252 14.30 -10.97 30.64
CA TYR A 252 13.13 -10.99 29.74
C TYR A 252 11.97 -10.17 30.27
N ALA A 253 11.72 -10.17 31.59
CA ALA A 253 10.72 -9.28 32.20
C ALA A 253 11.06 -7.80 31.98
N GLY A 254 12.34 -7.43 32.04
CA GLY A 254 12.83 -6.08 31.74
C GLY A 254 12.62 -5.68 30.27
N ILE A 255 12.98 -6.54 29.33
CA ILE A 255 12.75 -6.29 27.90
C ILE A 255 11.25 -6.23 27.59
N ALA A 256 10.45 -7.10 28.21
CA ALA A 256 8.99 -7.10 28.04
C ALA A 256 8.33 -5.84 28.62
N THR A 257 8.81 -5.32 29.75
CA THR A 257 8.31 -4.05 30.30
C THR A 257 8.70 -2.86 29.43
N VAL A 258 9.93 -2.82 28.91
CA VAL A 258 10.34 -1.78 27.95
C VAL A 258 9.52 -1.86 26.66
N GLY A 259 9.30 -3.07 26.13
CA GLY A 259 8.43 -3.30 24.96
C GLY A 259 6.99 -2.88 25.22
N TRP A 260 6.44 -3.20 26.40
CA TRP A 260 5.11 -2.79 26.83
C TRP A 260 4.98 -1.26 26.92
N VAL A 261 5.96 -0.59 27.52
CA VAL A 261 6.01 0.89 27.60
C VAL A 261 6.12 1.51 26.20
N PHE A 262 6.97 0.95 25.33
CA PHE A 262 7.12 1.42 23.95
C PHE A 262 5.81 1.29 23.17
N PHE A 263 5.15 0.13 23.24
CA PHE A 263 3.84 -0.08 22.61
C PHE A 263 2.78 0.86 23.17
N TYR A 264 2.79 1.11 24.48
CA TYR A 264 1.85 1.98 25.17
C TYR A 264 2.00 3.46 24.75
N VAL A 265 3.23 3.91 24.45
CA VAL A 265 3.52 5.30 24.08
C VAL A 265 3.40 5.54 22.57
N VAL A 266 3.88 4.60 21.74
CA VAL A 266 3.96 4.77 20.28
C VAL A 266 2.66 4.39 19.56
N PHE A 267 1.83 3.53 20.17
CA PHE A 267 0.53 3.12 19.62
C PHE A 267 -0.62 3.47 20.57
N PRO A 268 -1.05 4.75 20.65
CA PRO A 268 -2.19 5.14 21.50
C PRO A 268 -3.53 4.56 21.01
N GLU A 269 -3.60 4.06 19.77
CA GLU A 269 -4.81 3.44 19.18
C GLU A 269 -5.12 2.03 19.69
N THR A 270 -4.20 1.35 20.37
CA THR A 270 -4.45 0.04 21.02
C THR A 270 -4.95 0.17 22.46
N ARG A 271 -5.29 1.39 22.91
CA ARG A 271 -5.77 1.67 24.27
C ARG A 271 -7.03 0.87 24.62
N GLY A 272 -6.88 -0.09 25.53
CA GLY A 272 -7.97 -0.64 26.35
C GLY A 272 -9.04 -1.43 25.60
N ARG A 273 -8.78 -1.91 24.38
CA ARG A 273 -9.72 -2.77 23.64
C ARG A 273 -9.21 -4.20 23.53
N ASN A 274 -10.03 -5.15 23.97
CA ASN A 274 -9.86 -6.56 23.65
C ASN A 274 -9.93 -6.78 22.13
N LEU A 275 -9.26 -7.82 21.62
CA LEU A 275 -9.09 -8.13 20.18
C LEU A 275 -10.41 -8.07 19.39
N GLU A 276 -11.53 -8.44 20.01
CA GLU A 276 -12.89 -8.42 19.44
C GLU A 276 -13.43 -7.00 19.19
N ASN A 277 -12.99 -6.02 19.98
CA ASN A 277 -13.52 -4.67 19.97
C ASN A 277 -12.72 -3.72 19.04
N VAL A 278 -11.57 -4.18 18.53
CA VAL A 278 -10.77 -3.51 17.50
C VAL A 278 -11.41 -3.69 16.11
N GLU A 279 -11.94 -4.89 15.82
CA GLU A 279 -12.78 -5.13 14.62
C GLU A 279 -14.03 -4.24 14.61
N GLY A 280 -14.67 -4.06 15.77
CA GLY A 280 -15.84 -3.19 15.92
C GLY A 280 -15.56 -1.69 15.75
N LEU A 281 -14.35 -1.22 16.10
CA LEU A 281 -14.00 0.20 16.02
C LEU A 281 -13.79 0.66 14.57
N PHE A 282 -13.14 -0.17 13.76
CA PHE A 282 -13.01 0.06 12.31
C PHE A 282 -14.34 -0.16 11.58
N GLY A 283 -15.16 -1.11 12.05
CA GLY A 283 -16.52 -1.32 11.54
C GLY A 283 -17.43 -0.11 11.73
N ASN A 284 -17.48 0.46 12.94
CA ASN A 284 -18.38 1.58 13.26
C ASN A 284 -17.90 2.93 12.71
N PHE A 285 -16.59 3.18 12.69
CA PHE A 285 -16.06 4.42 12.12
C PHE A 285 -16.31 4.48 10.60
N LEU A 286 -16.08 3.37 9.90
CA LEU A 286 -16.32 3.28 8.45
C LEU A 286 -17.81 3.14 8.10
N TRP A 287 -18.64 2.55 8.97
CA TRP A 287 -20.11 2.58 8.84
C TRP A 287 -20.63 4.02 8.90
N LYS A 288 -20.12 4.84 9.83
CA LYS A 288 -20.52 6.25 9.95
C LYS A 288 -20.16 7.07 8.71
N PHE A 289 -19.05 6.74 8.03
CA PHE A 289 -18.72 7.33 6.72
C PHE A 289 -19.56 6.78 5.57
N SER A 290 -19.90 5.49 5.57
CA SER A 290 -20.78 4.89 4.55
C SER A 290 -22.19 5.46 4.61
N VAL A 291 -22.79 5.51 5.81
CA VAL A 291 -24.12 6.08 6.04
C VAL A 291 -24.16 7.55 5.62
N LYS A 292 -23.13 8.33 5.96
CA LYS A 292 -23.05 9.73 5.55
C LYS A 292 -22.96 9.91 4.02
N LYS A 293 -22.27 9.01 3.32
CA LYS A 293 -22.13 9.02 1.86
C LYS A 293 -23.40 8.56 1.15
N ASP A 294 -24.15 7.65 1.75
CA ASP A 294 -25.43 7.16 1.24
C ASP A 294 -26.53 8.22 1.47
N GLU A 295 -26.55 8.89 2.63
CA GLU A 295 -27.44 10.05 2.90
C GLU A 295 -27.20 11.22 1.93
N GLU A 296 -25.94 11.50 1.57
CA GLU A 296 -25.58 12.57 0.64
C GLU A 296 -25.98 12.23 -0.80
N LYS A 297 -25.96 10.95 -1.19
CA LYS A 297 -26.46 10.48 -2.48
C LYS A 297 -27.99 10.54 -2.56
N ASP A 298 -28.67 10.09 -1.51
CA ASP A 298 -30.13 10.11 -1.44
C ASP A 298 -30.67 11.55 -1.42
N ALA A 299 -29.96 12.50 -0.80
CA ALA A 299 -30.30 13.92 -0.82
C ALA A 299 -30.15 14.55 -2.22
N VAL A 300 -29.13 14.14 -2.99
CA VAL A 300 -28.92 14.61 -4.37
C VAL A 300 -29.94 14.00 -5.32
N GLU A 301 -30.29 12.72 -5.13
CA GLU A 301 -31.30 12.02 -5.94
C GLU A 301 -32.71 12.58 -5.68
N ASN A 302 -33.06 12.89 -4.42
CA ASN A 302 -34.33 13.56 -4.10
C ASN A 302 -34.38 15.02 -4.57
N SER A 303 -33.25 15.72 -4.66
CA SER A 303 -33.17 17.07 -5.23
C SER A 303 -33.34 17.06 -6.75
N GLY A 304 -32.81 16.05 -7.44
CA GLY A 304 -32.97 15.88 -8.89
C GLY A 304 -34.41 15.52 -9.28
N ASN A 305 -35.09 14.69 -8.49
CA ASN A 305 -36.45 14.24 -8.79
C ASN A 305 -37.51 15.34 -8.63
N LYS A 306 -37.27 16.33 -7.74
CA LYS A 306 -38.19 17.47 -7.55
C LYS A 306 -38.17 18.49 -8.70
N HIS A 307 -37.14 18.51 -9.55
CA HIS A 307 -37.09 19.37 -10.73
C HIS A 307 -37.65 18.71 -12.00
N GLY A 308 -37.87 17.39 -12.00
CA GLY A 308 -38.43 16.64 -13.13
C GLY A 308 -39.97 16.51 -13.14
N GLN A 309 -40.66 16.91 -12.08
CA GLN A 309 -42.12 16.78 -11.93
C GLN A 309 -42.89 18.11 -12.03
N SER A 310 -42.27 19.20 -12.46
CA SER A 310 -42.91 20.52 -12.57
C SER A 310 -43.00 21.09 -14.00
N ASN A 311 -42.91 20.27 -15.03
CA ASN A 311 -43.25 20.66 -16.41
C ASN A 311 -44.32 19.75 -16.99
#